data_AF-A0A1U8HS41-F1
#
_entry.id   AF-A0A1U8HS41-F1
#
_cell.length_a   1.000
_cell.length_b   1.000
_cell.length_c   1.000
_cell.angle_alpha   90.00
_cell.angle_beta   90.00
_cell.angle_gamma   90.00
#
_symmetry.space_group_name_H-M   'P 1'
#
loop_
_entity.id
_entity.type
_entity.pdbx_description
1 polymer ?
#
loop_
_entity_poly.entity_id
_entity_poly.type
_entity_poly.pdbx_seq_one_letter_code
_entity_poly.pdbx_strand_id
1 'polypeptide(L)'
;MVCDGEGSVQIISQRLARQKNGVRPFGVSLLVAGYDDNGPQLYQVDPSGSYFSWKASAIGKNVSNAKTFLEKRYTGDMELDDAVHTAILTLKEGFEGQISGKNIEIGIIGTDKKFRL
;
A
#
# COMPACT_ATOMS: atom_id res chain seq x y z
N MET A 1 1.90 -10.82 -17.05
CA MET A 1 1.78 -9.49 -17.67
C MET A 1 2.44 -8.52 -16.70
N VAL A 2 3.70 -8.21 -16.94
CA VAL A 2 4.46 -7.24 -16.13
C VAL A 2 4.06 -5.89 -16.67
N CYS A 3 3.05 -5.27 -16.05
CA CYS A 3 2.65 -3.93 -16.42
C CYS A 3 3.58 -2.94 -15.70
N ASP A 4 4.03 -1.93 -16.42
CA ASP A 4 4.68 -0.74 -15.86
C ASP A 4 3.83 -0.21 -14.68
N GLY A 5 4.45 -0.01 -13.52
CA GLY A 5 3.74 0.28 -12.27
C GLY A 5 2.87 1.53 -12.39
N GLU A 6 3.38 2.55 -13.06
CA GLU A 6 2.69 3.84 -13.22
C GLU A 6 1.47 3.73 -14.15
N GLY A 7 1.60 3.04 -15.28
CA GLY A 7 0.49 2.85 -16.23
C GLY A 7 -0.67 2.07 -15.62
N SER A 8 -0.36 1.06 -14.80
CA SER A 8 -1.36 0.28 -14.06
C SER A 8 -2.11 1.14 -13.04
N VAL A 9 -1.37 1.97 -12.29
CA VAL A 9 -1.93 2.88 -11.28
C VAL A 9 -2.80 3.95 -11.93
N GLN A 10 -2.41 4.46 -13.10
CA GLN A 10 -3.22 5.42 -13.85
C GLN A 10 -4.58 4.82 -14.25
N ILE A 11 -4.61 3.56 -14.70
CA ILE A 11 -5.86 2.86 -15.03
C ILE A 11 -6.73 2.69 -13.76
N ILE A 12 -6.13 2.33 -12.62
CA ILE A 12 -6.84 2.20 -11.34
C ILE A 12 -7.43 3.56 -10.91
N SER A 13 -6.63 4.61 -10.97
CA SER A 13 -7.02 5.99 -10.66
C SER A 13 -8.22 6.44 -11.50
N GLN A 14 -8.15 6.25 -12.83
CA GLN A 14 -9.25 6.60 -13.74
C GLN A 14 -10.54 5.86 -13.39
N ARG A 15 -10.45 4.60 -12.97
CA ARG A 15 -11.62 3.80 -12.58
C ARG A 15 -12.23 4.26 -11.26
N LEU A 16 -11.40 4.61 -10.27
CA LEU A 16 -11.86 5.12 -8.98
C LEU A 16 -12.54 6.48 -9.11
N ALA A 17 -11.93 7.39 -9.86
CA ALA A 17 -12.45 8.75 -10.08
C ALA A 17 -13.61 8.83 -11.07
N ARG A 18 -13.98 7.72 -11.72
CA ARG A 18 -15.02 7.74 -12.75
C ARG A 18 -16.39 8.05 -12.15
N GLN A 19 -16.73 9.33 -12.14
CA GLN A 19 -18.08 9.80 -11.85
C GLN A 19 -18.89 9.80 -13.14
N LYS A 20 -19.89 8.94 -13.22
CA LYS A 20 -21.00 9.10 -14.16
C LYS A 20 -22.08 9.93 -13.48
N ASN A 21 -22.80 10.78 -14.22
CA ASN A 21 -23.87 11.61 -13.65
C ASN A 21 -24.81 10.76 -12.77
N GLY A 22 -24.91 11.13 -11.48
CA GLY A 22 -25.76 10.45 -10.49
C GLY A 22 -25.12 9.26 -9.77
N VAL A 23 -23.86 8.89 -10.05
CA VAL A 23 -23.16 7.78 -9.38
C VAL A 23 -22.21 8.30 -8.31
N ARG A 24 -22.32 7.76 -7.09
CA ARG A 24 -21.39 8.07 -5.99
C ARG A 24 -20.00 7.49 -6.29
N PRO A 25 -18.91 8.24 -6.08
CA PRO A 25 -17.55 7.73 -6.18
C PRO A 25 -17.31 6.54 -5.24
N PHE A 26 -16.32 5.72 -5.57
CA PHE A 26 -15.81 4.73 -4.62
C PHE A 26 -15.12 5.46 -3.47
N GLY A 27 -15.72 5.45 -2.28
CA GLY A 27 -15.16 6.06 -1.07
C GLY A 27 -14.03 5.24 -0.45
N VAL A 28 -13.07 4.79 -1.26
CA VAL A 28 -11.96 3.93 -0.86
C VAL A 28 -10.63 4.54 -1.29
N SER A 29 -9.62 4.43 -0.43
CA SER A 29 -8.22 4.62 -0.81
C SER A 29 -7.58 3.24 -1.03
N LEU A 30 -6.64 3.15 -1.98
CA LEU A 30 -5.89 1.94 -2.30
C LEU A 30 -4.40 2.14 -2.04
N LEU A 31 -3.73 1.09 -1.57
CA LEU A 31 -2.29 0.94 -1.70
C LEU A 31 -2.02 -0.09 -2.79
N VAL A 32 -1.18 0.29 -3.76
CA VAL A 32 -0.80 -0.54 -4.89
C VAL A 32 0.71 -0.76 -4.82
N ALA A 33 1.12 -1.98 -4.47
CA ALA A 33 2.52 -2.38 -4.41
C ALA A 33 2.89 -3.21 -5.65
N GLY A 34 4.09 -3.00 -6.18
CA GLY A 34 4.58 -3.66 -7.39
C GLY A 34 6.10 -3.76 -7.42
N TYR A 35 6.61 -4.55 -8.34
CA TYR A 35 8.03 -4.61 -8.68
C TYR A 35 8.17 -4.61 -10.20
N ASP A 36 8.80 -3.56 -10.74
CA ASP A 36 9.04 -3.40 -12.18
C ASP A 36 10.53 -3.26 -12.48
N ASP A 37 10.88 -2.83 -13.70
CA ASP A 37 12.28 -2.66 -14.11
C ASP A 37 12.97 -1.47 -13.43
N ASN A 38 12.21 -0.55 -12.82
CA ASN A 38 12.70 0.55 -12.01
C ASN A 38 12.82 0.18 -10.51
N GLY A 39 12.48 -1.06 -10.15
CA GLY A 39 12.56 -1.59 -8.79
C GLY A 39 11.21 -1.67 -8.07
N PRO A 40 11.21 -1.72 -6.72
CA PRO A 40 9.97 -1.78 -5.94
C PRO A 40 9.22 -0.45 -6.01
N GLN A 41 7.92 -0.52 -6.24
CA GLN A 41 7.03 0.64 -6.32
C GLN A 41 5.87 0.51 -5.33
N LEU A 42 5.50 1.62 -4.69
CA LEU A 42 4.32 1.71 -3.84
C LEU A 42 3.57 3.00 -4.15
N TYR A 43 2.31 2.87 -4.56
CA TYR A 43 1.43 3.99 -4.86
C TYR A 43 0.23 4.00 -3.92
N GLN A 44 -0.13 5.18 -3.43
CA GLN A 44 -1.41 5.41 -2.78
C GLN A 44 -2.34 6.08 -3.79
N VAL A 45 -3.56 5.56 -3.93
CA VAL A 45 -4.61 6.18 -4.76
C VAL A 45 -5.77 6.58 -3.86
N ASP A 46 -6.15 7.85 -3.90
CA ASP A 46 -7.25 8.40 -3.10
C ASP A 46 -8.57 8.46 -3.92
N PRO A 47 -9.74 8.59 -3.27
CA PRO A 47 -11.05 8.58 -3.94
C PRO A 47 -11.24 9.60 -5.06
N SER A 48 -10.46 10.68 -5.06
CA SER A 48 -10.45 11.69 -6.12
C SER A 48 -9.82 11.20 -7.43
N GLY A 49 -9.12 10.07 -7.41
CA GLY A 49 -8.23 9.62 -8.49
C GLY A 49 -6.81 10.17 -8.38
N SER A 50 -6.52 11.05 -7.42
CA SER A 50 -5.15 11.46 -7.17
C SER A 50 -4.33 10.26 -6.70
N TYR A 51 -3.11 10.12 -7.20
CA TYR A 51 -2.19 9.09 -6.75
C TYR A 51 -0.80 9.65 -6.49
N PHE A 52 -0.08 9.04 -5.56
CA PHE A 52 1.23 9.47 -5.10
C PHE A 52 2.13 8.27 -4.87
N SER A 53 3.41 8.39 -5.23
CA SER A 53 4.43 7.37 -4.93
C SER A 53 4.95 7.56 -3.51
N TRP A 54 5.16 6.44 -2.81
CA TRP A 54 5.64 6.40 -1.43
C TRP A 54 6.75 5.36 -1.31
N LYS A 55 7.70 5.60 -0.40
CA LYS A 55 8.65 4.56 0.04
C LYS A 55 8.03 3.62 1.05
N ALA A 56 7.19 4.17 1.92
CA ALA A 56 6.41 3.46 2.91
C ALA A 56 5.14 4.29 3.19
N SER A 57 3.99 3.64 3.31
CA SER A 57 2.72 4.32 3.61
C SER A 57 1.77 3.39 4.36
N ALA A 58 0.79 3.99 5.03
CA ALA A 58 -0.29 3.31 5.71
C ALA A 58 -1.62 4.02 5.37
N ILE A 59 -2.72 3.27 5.40
CA ILE A 59 -4.09 3.77 5.22
C ILE A 59 -5.01 3.16 6.28
N GLY A 60 -6.17 3.79 6.53
CA GLY A 60 -7.18 3.29 7.46
C GLY A 60 -7.25 4.07 8.79
N LYS A 61 -7.80 3.43 9.83
CA LYS A 61 -7.95 4.03 11.17
C LYS A 61 -6.56 4.33 11.75
N ASN A 62 -6.42 5.47 12.42
CA ASN A 62 -5.18 5.91 13.09
C ASN A 62 -3.96 6.08 12.15
N VAL A 63 -4.20 6.39 10.87
CA VAL A 63 -3.15 6.57 9.86
C VAL A 63 -2.04 7.55 10.26
N SER A 64 -2.37 8.64 10.96
CA SER A 64 -1.36 9.64 11.39
C SER A 64 -0.30 9.02 12.32
N ASN A 65 -0.73 8.20 13.27
CA ASN A 65 0.18 7.51 14.20
C ASN A 65 0.95 6.41 13.47
N ALA A 66 0.27 5.64 12.61
CA ALA A 66 0.91 4.59 11.81
C ALA A 66 2.01 5.15 10.90
N LYS A 67 1.74 6.26 10.18
CA LYS A 67 2.75 6.93 9.34
C LYS A 67 3.92 7.45 10.17
N THR A 68 3.66 8.09 11.31
CA THR A 68 4.72 8.56 12.22
C THR A 68 5.59 7.40 12.74
N PHE A 69 4.99 6.26 13.05
CA PHE A 69 5.70 5.07 13.52
C PHE A 69 6.57 4.46 12.41
N LEU A 70 6.00 4.38 11.20
CA LEU A 70 6.64 3.85 10.00
C LEU A 70 7.83 4.72 9.58
N GLU A 71 7.67 6.04 9.55
CA GLU A 71 8.72 7.01 9.23
C GLU A 71 9.95 6.90 10.15
N LYS A 72 9.75 6.54 11.42
CA LYS A 72 10.84 6.37 12.39
C LYS A 72 11.63 5.08 12.23
N ARG A 73 11.05 4.05 11.59
CA ARG A 73 11.61 2.71 11.50
C ARG A 73 12.04 2.31 10.10
N TYR A 74 11.41 2.91 9.10
CA TYR A 74 11.75 2.69 7.71
C TYR A 74 13.19 3.15 7.43
N THR A 75 13.97 2.26 6.82
CA THR A 75 15.26 2.59 6.19
C THR A 75 15.23 2.13 4.73
N GLY A 76 16.11 2.71 3.90
CA GLY A 76 16.13 2.38 2.46
C GLY A 76 16.73 1.00 2.15
N ASP A 77 17.35 0.37 3.14
CA ASP A 77 18.21 -0.81 3.08
C ASP A 77 17.70 -1.94 3.98
N MET A 78 16.39 -1.99 4.23
CA MET A 78 15.78 -3.04 5.04
C MET A 78 15.78 -4.39 4.33
N GLU A 79 16.16 -5.44 5.07
CA GLU A 79 15.92 -6.83 4.67
C GLU A 79 14.41 -7.14 4.70
N LEU A 80 13.99 -8.16 3.94
CA LEU A 80 12.57 -8.51 3.81
C LEU A 80 11.92 -8.82 5.16
N ASP A 81 12.59 -9.57 6.02
CA ASP A 81 12.06 -9.96 7.34
C ASP A 81 11.87 -8.74 8.25
N ASP A 82 12.79 -7.78 8.20
CA ASP A 82 12.71 -6.52 8.96
C ASP A 82 11.59 -5.61 8.44
N ALA A 83 11.40 -5.56 7.11
CA ALA A 83 10.31 -4.83 6.48
C ALA A 83 8.94 -5.42 6.87
N VAL A 84 8.81 -6.75 6.85
CA VAL A 84 7.59 -7.46 7.31
C VAL A 84 7.35 -7.20 8.78
N HIS A 85 8.38 -7.32 9.62
CA HIS A 85 8.26 -7.04 11.06
C HIS A 85 7.79 -5.61 11.33
N THR A 86 8.37 -4.64 10.62
CA THR A 86 8.02 -3.23 10.72
C THR A 86 6.59 -2.96 10.27
N ALA A 87 6.11 -3.60 9.19
CA ALA A 87 4.73 -3.51 8.75
C ALA A 87 3.75 -4.04 9.80
N ILE A 88 4.03 -5.19 10.42
CA ILE A 88 3.21 -5.77 11.49
C ILE A 88 3.16 -4.86 12.72
N LEU A 89 4.31 -4.34 13.15
CA LEU A 89 4.37 -3.39 14.27
C LEU A 89 3.58 -2.12 13.97
N THR A 90 3.68 -1.60 12.74
CA THR A 90 2.92 -0.42 12.31
C THR A 90 1.41 -0.67 12.35
N LEU A 91 0.96 -1.85 11.91
CA LEU A 91 -0.46 -2.25 12.01
C LEU A 91 -0.93 -2.31 13.46
N LYS A 92 -0.07 -2.77 14.38
CA LYS A 92 -0.38 -2.86 15.80
C LYS A 92 -0.70 -1.51 16.45
N GLU A 93 -0.09 -0.42 15.99
CA GLU A 93 -0.39 0.93 16.48
C GLU A 93 -1.84 1.37 16.21
N GLY A 94 -2.49 0.78 15.19
CA GLY A 94 -3.88 1.05 14.82
C GLY A 94 -4.89 0.00 15.29
N PHE A 95 -4.43 -1.10 15.86
CA PHE A 95 -5.27 -2.28 16.15
C PHE A 95 -5.46 -2.49 17.65
N GLU A 96 -6.72 -2.46 18.10
CA GLU A 96 -7.09 -2.77 19.48
C GLU A 96 -7.29 -4.29 19.61
N GLY A 97 -6.28 -5.01 20.10
CA GLY A 97 -6.37 -6.45 20.34
C GLY A 97 -5.08 -7.21 20.05
N GLN A 98 -5.19 -8.55 20.01
CA GLN A 98 -4.07 -9.41 19.64
C GLN A 98 -4.03 -9.63 18.13
N ILE A 99 -2.88 -9.33 17.51
CA ILE A 99 -2.61 -9.70 16.12
C ILE A 99 -2.28 -11.20 16.05
N SER A 100 -2.87 -11.89 15.08
CA SER A 100 -2.64 -13.31 14.82
C SER A 100 -2.77 -13.59 13.32
N GLY A 101 -2.24 -14.71 12.84
CA GLY A 101 -2.36 -15.09 11.41
C GLY A 101 -3.79 -15.31 10.90
N LYS A 102 -4.82 -15.14 11.75
CA LYS A 102 -6.24 -15.18 11.36
C LYS A 102 -6.84 -13.81 11.09
N ASN A 103 -6.17 -12.72 11.52
CA ASN A 103 -6.70 -11.37 11.43
C ASN A 103 -5.80 -10.41 10.65
N ILE A 104 -4.66 -10.90 10.14
CA ILE A 104 -3.80 -10.17 9.22
C ILE A 104 -3.46 -11.08 8.03
N GLU A 105 -3.29 -10.45 6.88
CA GLU A 105 -2.76 -11.06 5.66
C GLU A 105 -1.53 -10.25 5.23
N ILE A 106 -0.52 -10.91 4.69
CA ILE A 106 0.74 -10.27 4.30
C ILE A 106 1.03 -10.61 2.85
N GLY A 107 0.88 -9.62 1.98
CA GLY A 107 1.26 -9.73 0.57
C GLY A 107 2.71 -9.28 0.35
N ILE A 108 3.50 -10.09 -0.35
CA ILE A 108 4.89 -9.79 -0.71
C ILE A 108 5.07 -9.88 -2.22
N ILE A 109 5.72 -8.88 -2.81
CA ILE A 109 6.24 -8.92 -4.17
C ILE A 109 7.72 -8.58 -4.16
N GLY A 110 8.54 -9.45 -4.75
CA GLY A 110 9.99 -9.31 -4.79
C GLY A 110 10.53 -9.10 -6.19
N THR A 111 11.85 -9.20 -6.31
CA THR A 111 12.61 -9.11 -7.56
C THR A 111 12.19 -10.14 -8.61
N ASP A 112 11.58 -11.25 -8.19
CA ASP A 112 11.02 -12.28 -9.07
C ASP A 112 9.70 -11.87 -9.75
N LYS A 113 9.18 -10.68 -9.41
CA LYS A 113 7.93 -10.10 -9.92
C LYS A 113 6.72 -11.00 -9.69
N LYS A 114 6.75 -11.84 -8.65
CA LYS A 114 5.63 -12.70 -8.25
C LYS A 114 5.06 -12.24 -6.92
N PHE A 115 3.77 -11.91 -6.94
CA PHE A 115 3.03 -11.61 -5.72
C PHE A 115 2.67 -12.90 -4.97
N ARG A 116 2.86 -12.90 -3.65
CA ARG A 116 2.58 -14.01 -2.72
C ARG A 116 1.79 -13.47 -1.53
N LEU A 117 0.83 -14.24 -1.04
CA LEU A 117 0.05 -13.96 0.18
C LEU A 117 0.43 -14.94 1.29
#